data_AF-A0A2K2CCK1-F1
#
_entry.id   AF-A0A2K2CCK1-F1
#
_cell.length_a   1.000
_cell.length_b   1.000
_cell.length_c   1.000
_cell.angle_alpha   90.00
_cell.angle_beta   90.00
_cell.angle_gamma   90.00
#
_symmetry.space_group_name_H-M   'P 1'
#
loop_
_entity.id
_entity.type
_entity.pdbx_description
1 polymer ?
#
loop_
_entity_poly.entity_id
_entity_poly.type
_entity_poly.pdbx_seq_one_letter_code
_entity_poly.pdbx_strand_id
1 'polypeptide(L)'
;MPTYFEKRCGKLEYVFPVSVSPSLLNLEEMEIDFADNLKQIFYIGEGDALTRDGIIKFPRLRKLYLFSRSNYSFFGSKNFAAQLPSLQNLCISGHEELDF
;
A
#
# COMPACT_ATOMS: atom_id res chain seq x y z
N MET A 1 10.51 16.24 -2.97
CA MET A 1 10.39 14.78 -2.80
C MET A 1 8.94 14.42 -3.02
N PRO A 2 8.61 13.50 -3.96
CA PRO A 2 7.22 13.10 -4.20
C PRO A 2 6.70 12.24 -3.05
N THR A 3 5.63 12.71 -2.39
CA THR A 3 5.01 12.06 -1.23
C THR A 3 3.53 11.81 -1.53
N TYR A 4 3.03 10.61 -1.22
CA TYR A 4 1.61 10.29 -1.18
C TYR A 4 1.15 10.20 0.27
N PHE A 5 0.05 10.86 0.59
CA PHE A 5 -0.43 11.03 1.95
C PHE A 5 -1.96 10.87 2.00
N GLU A 6 -2.46 9.92 2.80
CA GLU A 6 -3.88 9.57 2.89
C GLU A 6 -4.31 9.44 4.38
N LYS A 7 -5.37 10.14 4.83
CA LYS A 7 -5.74 10.30 6.26
C LYS A 7 -7.21 9.98 6.54
N ARG A 8 -7.49 9.34 7.69
CA ARG A 8 -8.86 9.06 8.22
C ARG A 8 -9.69 8.20 7.27
N CYS A 9 -9.03 7.19 6.72
CA CYS A 9 -9.58 6.38 5.64
C CYS A 9 -10.25 5.10 6.14
N GLY A 10 -11.08 5.23 7.17
CA GLY A 10 -11.73 4.10 7.83
C GLY A 10 -12.64 3.27 6.92
N LYS A 11 -12.99 3.76 5.72
CA LYS A 11 -13.76 3.01 4.70
C LYS A 11 -12.94 2.58 3.49
N LEU A 12 -11.66 2.97 3.43
CA LEU A 12 -10.81 2.71 2.28
C LEU A 12 -10.39 1.24 2.28
N GLU A 13 -10.88 0.49 1.31
CA GLU A 13 -10.53 -0.92 1.15
C GLU A 13 -9.32 -1.14 0.24
N TYR A 14 -9.12 -0.22 -0.71
CA TYR A 14 -8.10 -0.26 -1.75
C TYR A 14 -7.56 1.13 -2.05
N VAL A 15 -6.27 1.26 -2.35
CA VAL A 15 -5.65 2.58 -2.61
C VAL A 15 -5.48 2.83 -4.11
N PHE A 16 -4.82 1.91 -4.81
CA PHE A 16 -4.43 2.12 -6.21
C PHE A 16 -4.73 0.90 -7.08
N PRO A 17 -5.32 1.07 -8.27
CA PRO A 17 -5.32 0.01 -9.27
C PRO A 17 -3.90 -0.29 -9.77
N VAL A 18 -3.62 -1.50 -10.24
CA VAL A 18 -2.28 -1.87 -10.72
C VAL A 18 -1.86 -1.04 -11.94
N SER A 19 -2.84 -0.63 -12.77
CA SER A 19 -2.59 0.23 -13.94
C SER A 19 -1.91 1.56 -13.63
N VAL A 20 -2.04 2.10 -12.41
CA VAL A 20 -1.37 3.35 -12.05
C VAL A 20 0.06 3.16 -11.54
N SER A 21 0.48 1.91 -11.27
CA SER A 21 1.82 1.62 -10.75
C SER A 21 2.98 2.16 -11.61
N PRO A 22 2.92 2.20 -12.97
CA PRO A 22 4.00 2.77 -13.78
C PRO A 22 4.16 4.29 -13.55
N SER A 23 3.10 4.99 -13.15
CA SER A 23 3.15 6.42 -12.82
C SER A 23 3.77 6.70 -11.46
N LEU A 24 3.87 5.68 -10.60
CA LEU A 24 4.38 5.80 -9.23
C LEU A 24 5.85 5.39 -9.08
N LEU A 25 6.57 5.13 -10.19
CA LEU A 25 8.00 4.73 -10.16
C LEU A 25 8.91 5.78 -9.50
N ASN A 26 8.46 7.04 -9.46
CA ASN A 26 9.18 8.16 -8.85
C ASN A 26 8.73 8.46 -7.40
N LEU A 27 7.79 7.70 -6.85
CA LEU A 27 7.30 7.91 -5.49
C LEU A 27 8.42 7.60 -4.50
N GLU A 28 8.71 8.56 -3.60
CA GLU A 28 9.76 8.43 -2.59
C GLU A 28 9.19 8.14 -1.20
N GLU A 29 8.01 8.64 -0.89
CA GLU A 29 7.36 8.48 0.41
C GLU A 29 5.88 8.15 0.26
N MET A 30 5.40 7.20 1.06
CA MET A 30 3.99 6.81 1.14
C MET A 30 3.56 6.72 2.59
N GLU A 31 2.47 7.41 2.93
CA GLU A 31 1.89 7.41 4.27
C GLU A 31 0.38 7.23 4.18
N ILE A 32 -0.13 6.20 4.87
CA ILE A 32 -1.55 5.84 4.91
C ILE A 32 -1.95 5.70 6.37
N ASP A 33 -2.82 6.61 6.83
CA ASP A 33 -3.24 6.75 8.22
C ASP A 33 -4.72 6.40 8.44
N PHE A 34 -5.00 5.68 9.52
CA PHE A 34 -6.33 5.28 9.97
C PHE A 34 -7.14 4.55 8.90
N ALA A 35 -6.50 3.62 8.20
CA ALA A 35 -7.12 2.85 7.12
C ALA A 35 -7.66 1.51 7.65
N ASP A 36 -8.69 1.59 8.48
CA ASP A 36 -9.19 0.45 9.25
C ASP A 36 -9.82 -0.65 8.40
N ASN A 37 -10.34 -0.32 7.21
CA ASN A 37 -10.90 -1.32 6.30
C ASN A 37 -9.94 -1.68 5.15
N LEU A 38 -8.68 -1.24 5.22
CA LEU A 38 -7.72 -1.43 4.14
C LEU A 38 -7.39 -2.91 3.97
N LYS A 39 -7.77 -3.46 2.82
CA LYS A 39 -7.50 -4.85 2.44
C LYS A 39 -6.17 -4.94 1.70
N GLN A 40 -5.95 -4.06 0.72
CA GLN A 40 -4.75 -4.08 -0.12
C GLN A 40 -4.39 -2.66 -0.58
N ILE A 41 -3.11 -2.31 -0.61
CA ILE A 41 -2.67 -1.04 -1.20
C ILE A 41 -2.90 -1.05 -2.72
N PHE A 42 -2.64 -2.19 -3.37
CA PHE A 42 -2.81 -2.36 -4.81
C PHE A 42 -3.87 -3.42 -5.13
N TYR A 43 -4.72 -3.16 -6.12
CA TYR A 43 -5.76 -4.08 -6.57
C TYR A 43 -5.89 -4.13 -8.09
N ILE A 44 -6.47 -5.21 -8.63
CA ILE A 44 -6.77 -5.33 -10.06
C ILE A 44 -8.07 -4.57 -10.32
N GLY A 45 -7.99 -3.45 -11.02
CA GLY A 45 -9.15 -2.75 -11.54
C GLY A 45 -9.75 -3.41 -12.79
N GLU A 46 -10.96 -2.99 -13.18
CA GLU A 46 -11.52 -3.39 -14.48
C GLU A 46 -10.61 -2.91 -15.62
N GLY A 47 -10.13 -3.84 -16.45
CA GLY A 47 -9.20 -3.55 -17.54
C GLY A 47 -7.71 -3.66 -17.17
N ASP A 48 -7.39 -3.92 -15.91
CA ASP A 48 -6.00 -4.18 -15.51
C ASP A 48 -5.58 -5.59 -15.98
N ALA A 49 -4.50 -5.65 -16.75
CA ALA A 49 -3.81 -6.91 -17.02
C ALA A 49 -2.85 -7.21 -15.87
N LEU A 50 -2.83 -8.45 -15.41
CA LEU A 50 -1.78 -8.92 -14.51
C LEU A 50 -0.42 -8.67 -15.16
N THR A 51 0.49 -8.01 -14.44
CA THR A 51 1.91 -8.06 -14.81
C THR A 51 2.32 -9.52 -14.91
N ARG A 52 3.11 -9.89 -15.92
CA ARG A 52 3.49 -11.28 -16.23
C ARG A 52 4.02 -12.06 -15.02
N ASP A 53 4.60 -11.35 -14.05
CA ASP A 53 5.26 -11.90 -12.87
C ASP A 53 4.51 -11.61 -11.56
N GLY A 54 3.39 -10.87 -11.59
CA GLY A 54 2.64 -10.43 -10.39
C GLY A 54 3.40 -9.47 -9.47
N ILE A 55 4.45 -8.81 -9.98
CA ILE A 55 5.35 -7.97 -9.16
C ILE A 55 5.18 -6.49 -9.51
N ILE A 56 4.88 -5.68 -8.50
CA ILE A 56 4.84 -4.21 -8.59
C ILE A 56 6.14 -3.66 -8.00
N LYS A 57 6.85 -2.82 -8.76
CA LYS A 57 8.16 -2.28 -8.35
C LYS A 57 8.06 -0.81 -7.99
N PHE A 58 8.60 -0.45 -6.83
CA PHE A 58 8.79 0.93 -6.39
C PHE A 58 10.28 1.21 -6.19
N PRO A 59 11.01 1.49 -7.29
CA PRO A 59 12.46 1.58 -7.23
C PRO A 59 12.97 2.75 -6.41
N ARG A 60 12.14 3.78 -6.14
CA ARG A 60 12.52 4.98 -5.41
C ARG A 60 11.84 5.15 -4.06
N LEU A 61 10.94 4.26 -3.66
CA LEU A 61 10.23 4.39 -2.40
C LEU A 61 11.19 4.15 -1.23
N ARG A 62 11.42 5.19 -0.44
CA ARG A 62 12.33 5.22 0.71
C ARG A 62 11.61 5.12 2.03
N LYS A 63 10.39 5.64 2.12
CA LYS A 63 9.59 5.61 3.34
C LYS A 63 8.20 5.08 3.07
N LEU A 64 7.78 4.15 3.92
CA LEU A 64 6.42 3.64 3.95
C LEU A 64 5.90 3.62 5.39
N TYR A 65 4.83 4.38 5.63
CA TYR A 65 4.11 4.43 6.89
C TYR A 65 2.68 3.93 6.68
N LEU A 66 2.30 2.91 7.43
CA LEU A 66 0.97 2.32 7.43
C LEU A 66 0.45 2.28 8.86
N PHE A 67 -0.59 3.05 9.14
CA PHE A 67 -1.28 3.05 10.43
C PHE A 67 -2.73 2.60 10.22
N SER A 68 -3.09 1.45 10.77
CA SER A 68 -4.43 0.85 10.63
C SER A 68 -4.85 0.19 11.92
N ARG A 69 -6.16 0.14 12.23
CA ARG A 69 -6.66 -0.72 13.31
C ARG A 69 -6.81 -2.19 12.92
N SER A 70 -6.67 -2.54 11.65
CA SER A 70 -6.90 -3.91 11.18
C SER A 70 -5.63 -4.73 11.01
N ASN A 71 -5.71 -6.00 11.42
CA ASN A 71 -4.63 -6.99 11.37
C ASN A 71 -4.48 -7.65 9.97
N TYR A 72 -4.27 -6.88 8.89
CA TYR A 72 -4.19 -7.45 7.53
C TYR A 72 -2.83 -7.32 6.85
N SER A 73 -2.56 -8.27 5.94
CA SER A 73 -1.43 -8.24 5.02
C SER A 73 -1.65 -7.17 3.95
N PHE A 74 -1.20 -5.94 4.21
CA PHE A 74 -1.40 -4.77 3.35
C PHE A 74 -0.82 -4.90 1.94
N PHE A 75 0.16 -5.79 1.77
CA PHE A 75 0.82 -6.07 0.50
C PHE A 75 0.19 -7.25 -0.24
N GLY A 76 -1.06 -7.07 -0.64
CA GLY A 76 -1.69 -7.91 -1.66
C GLY A 76 -2.31 -9.21 -1.15
N SER A 77 -3.32 -9.67 -1.88
CA SER A 77 -3.71 -11.08 -1.90
C SER A 77 -2.53 -11.95 -2.37
N LYS A 78 -2.61 -13.28 -2.26
CA LYS A 78 -1.59 -14.25 -2.74
C LYS A 78 -1.08 -14.03 -4.18
N ASN A 79 -1.72 -13.14 -4.95
CA ASN A 79 -1.50 -12.90 -6.36
C ASN A 79 -0.51 -11.76 -6.67
N PHE A 80 -0.06 -10.98 -5.67
CA PHE A 80 0.88 -9.88 -5.90
C PHE A 80 2.00 -9.81 -4.87
N ALA A 81 3.17 -9.36 -5.33
CA ALA A 81 4.28 -8.96 -4.48
C ALA A 81 4.73 -7.53 -4.80
N ALA A 82 5.11 -6.78 -3.77
CA ALA A 82 5.73 -5.47 -3.93
C ALA A 82 7.26 -5.60 -3.77
N GLN A 83 8.01 -5.04 -4.71
CA GLN A 83 9.47 -4.89 -4.60
C GLN A 83 9.82 -3.45 -4.28
N LEU A 84 10.43 -3.25 -3.10
CA LEU A 84 10.79 -1.94 -2.56
C LEU A 84 12.32 -1.85 -2.35
N PRO A 85 13.15 -1.91 -3.41
CA PRO A 85 14.60 -2.06 -3.28
C PRO A 85 15.32 -0.87 -2.63
N SER A 86 14.67 0.30 -2.56
CA SER A 86 15.22 1.51 -1.96
C SER A 86 14.61 1.84 -0.59
N LEU A 87 13.82 0.93 -0.02
CA LEU A 87 13.12 1.17 1.24
C LEU A 87 14.13 1.31 2.37
N GLN A 88 14.04 2.43 3.09
CA GLN A 88 14.90 2.75 4.23
C GLN A 88 14.11 2.75 5.53
N ASN A 89 12.85 3.20 5.48
CA ASN A 89 11.97 3.28 6.64
C ASN A 89 10.68 2.54 6.34
N LEU A 90 10.38 1.54 7.16
CA LEU A 90 9.12 0.83 7.17
C LEU A 90 8.51 0.95 8.57
N CYS A 91 7.33 1.55 8.66
CA CYS A 91 6.55 1.57 9.88
C CYS A 91 5.17 1.01 9.55
N ILE A 92 4.82 -0.08 10.21
CA ILE A 92 3.48 -0.67 10.15
C ILE A 92 3.01 -0.75 11.60
N SER A 93 1.93 -0.05 11.92
CA SER A 93 1.35 -0.05 13.26
C SER A 93 -0.11 -0.47 13.18
N GLY A 94 -0.43 -1.54 13.90
CA GLY A 94 -1.77 -2.04 14.20
C GLY A 94 -2.17 -1.58 15.60
N HIS A 95 -3.42 -1.16 15.82
CA HIS A 95 -3.97 -1.03 17.17
C HIS A 95 -4.76 -2.29 17.50
N GLU A 96 -4.40 -3.03 18.55
CA GLU A 96 -5.34 -3.96 19.19
C GLU A 96 -6.48 -3.12 19.77
N GLU A 97 -7.72 -3.46 19.41
CA GLU A 97 -8.89 -2.99 20.14
C GLU A 97 -8.74 -3.53 21.58
N LEU A 98 -8.51 -2.64 22.55
CA LEU A 98 -8.69 -3.01 23.95
C LEU A 98 -10.20 -3.17 24.15
N ASP A 99 -10.67 -4.42 24.08
CA ASP A 99 -12.01 -4.78 24.52
C ASP A 99 -12.16 -4.40 26.01
N PHE A 100 -13.08 -3.49 26.32
CA PHE A 100 -13.51 -3.15 27.69
C PHE A 100 -14.78 -3.92 28.06
#